data_AF-A0A7V2UDI5-F1
#
_entry.id   AF-A0A7V2UDI5-F1
#
_cell.length_a   1.000
_cell.length_b   1.000
_cell.length_c   1.000
_cell.angle_alpha   90.00
_cell.angle_beta   90.00
_cell.angle_gamma   90.00
#
_symmetry.space_group_name_H-M   'P 1'
#
loop_
_entity.id
_entity.type
_entity.pdbx_description
1 polymer ?
#
loop_
_entity_poly.entity_id
_entity_poly.type
_entity_poly.pdbx_seq_one_letter_code
_entity_poly.pdbx_strand_id
1 'polypeptide(L)'
;MPGPARVLVCGCAFADIIPADTKAQALARLRAAGVAFEAVPDLCALAARRDPLLARLAQAESPIIIACYPRAVRWLFAYAGAPLPSGAEILNLRVLPPEDVAERIPECQAPASGSSNRQSPIANRQSEEPHSEAAEGAEERRSWTGAQAHTPHSALLTPQWVPWFPVIDRARCSGCQQCLNFCIFGVYALDAEGKVEVRNPANCKTNCPACARICPEVAIIFPKHPTSPINGDEVTPEHLASKEVRVDPTALAGGDVYAALRERSRRARPSELTLASGEQLCACMAEELQKKLGIPPEVLQTLSLQDVRARLQADRGATEEKHNG
;
A
#
# COMPACT_ATOMS: atom_id res chain seq x y z
N MET A 1 7.25 -30.59 -1.79
CA MET A 1 7.01 -29.17 -1.49
C MET A 1 5.74 -28.78 -2.23
N PRO A 2 4.68 -28.30 -1.56
CA PRO A 2 3.54 -27.72 -2.28
C PRO A 2 4.06 -26.58 -3.18
N GLY A 3 3.56 -26.52 -4.42
CA GLY A 3 3.97 -25.50 -5.39
C GLY A 3 3.70 -24.09 -4.87
N PRO A 4 4.40 -23.06 -5.39
CA PRO A 4 4.17 -21.68 -4.98
C PRO A 4 2.70 -21.31 -5.21
N ALA A 5 2.08 -20.64 -4.24
CA ALA A 5 0.75 -20.08 -4.42
C ALA A 5 0.74 -19.22 -5.68
N ARG A 6 -0.21 -19.45 -6.58
CA ARG A 6 -0.31 -18.69 -7.83
C ARG A 6 -1.21 -17.47 -7.70
N VAL A 7 -2.14 -17.46 -6.74
CA VAL A 7 -3.17 -16.42 -6.60
C VAL A 7 -3.08 -15.78 -5.22
N LEU A 8 -2.95 -14.46 -5.18
CA LEU A 8 -3.01 -13.65 -3.96
C LEU A 8 -4.24 -12.74 -3.99
N VAL A 9 -4.96 -12.64 -2.88
CA VAL A 9 -6.07 -11.70 -2.70
C VAL A 9 -5.78 -10.75 -1.55
N CYS A 10 -5.76 -9.44 -1.82
CA CYS A 10 -5.58 -8.40 -0.83
C CYS A 10 -6.93 -7.98 -0.22
N GLY A 11 -7.05 -8.04 1.11
CA GLY A 11 -8.24 -7.59 1.85
C GLY A 11 -8.33 -6.08 2.08
N CYS A 12 -7.25 -5.33 1.82
CA CYS A 12 -7.13 -3.90 2.09
C CYS A 12 -7.66 -3.51 3.48
N ALA A 13 -7.23 -4.23 4.53
CA ALA A 13 -7.81 -4.16 5.88
C ALA A 13 -7.70 -2.78 6.55
N PHE A 14 -6.77 -1.93 6.10
CA PHE A 14 -6.50 -0.62 6.72
C PHE A 14 -7.04 0.58 5.91
N ALA A 15 -7.84 0.34 4.87
CA ALA A 15 -8.45 1.44 4.11
C ALA A 15 -9.77 1.00 3.45
N ASP A 16 -10.80 1.83 3.55
CA ASP A 16 -12.15 1.61 3.00
C ASP A 16 -12.27 2.03 1.53
N ILE A 17 -11.26 1.69 0.73
CA ILE A 17 -11.17 2.06 -0.70
C ILE A 17 -11.80 1.02 -1.63
N ILE A 18 -11.99 -0.20 -1.11
CA ILE A 18 -12.73 -1.27 -1.78
C ILE A 18 -13.86 -1.63 -0.82
N PRO A 19 -15.14 -1.54 -1.24
CA PRO A 19 -16.27 -1.89 -0.38
C PRO A 19 -16.16 -3.30 0.17
N ALA A 20 -16.63 -3.50 1.41
CA ALA A 20 -16.57 -4.81 2.08
C ALA A 20 -17.32 -5.88 1.28
N ASP A 21 -18.48 -5.53 0.71
CA ASP A 21 -19.30 -6.44 -0.10
C ASP A 21 -18.59 -6.87 -1.37
N THR A 22 -17.93 -5.94 -2.07
CA THR A 22 -17.11 -6.23 -3.26
C THR A 22 -16.04 -7.28 -2.93
N LYS A 23 -15.36 -7.13 -1.80
CA LYS A 23 -14.32 -8.08 -1.34
C LYS A 23 -14.91 -9.44 -0.97
N ALA A 24 -16.00 -9.45 -0.22
CA ALA A 24 -16.68 -10.68 0.19
C ALA A 24 -17.19 -11.47 -1.03
N GLN A 25 -17.77 -10.76 -2.00
CA GLN A 25 -18.27 -11.31 -3.25
C GLN A 25 -17.15 -11.89 -4.13
N ALA A 26 -16.02 -11.19 -4.27
CA ALA A 26 -14.87 -11.70 -5.01
C ALA A 26 -14.35 -13.00 -4.38
N LEU A 27 -14.17 -13.02 -3.05
CA LEU A 27 -13.73 -14.22 -2.32
C LEU A 27 -14.72 -15.39 -2.44
N ALA A 28 -16.03 -15.11 -2.37
CA ALA A 28 -17.07 -16.13 -2.52
C ALA A 28 -17.02 -16.78 -3.91
N ARG A 29 -16.84 -15.98 -4.98
CA ARG A 29 -16.73 -16.47 -6.35
C ARG A 29 -15.47 -17.31 -6.57
N LEU A 30 -14.33 -16.88 -6.04
CA LEU A 30 -13.09 -17.68 -6.11
C LEU A 30 -13.25 -19.05 -5.45
N ARG A 31 -13.91 -19.09 -4.29
CA ARG A 31 -14.23 -20.35 -3.59
C ARG A 31 -15.18 -21.22 -4.39
N ALA A 32 -16.24 -20.63 -4.96
CA ALA A 32 -17.21 -21.36 -5.79
C ALA A 32 -16.56 -21.93 -7.06
N ALA A 33 -15.60 -21.22 -7.64
CA ALA A 33 -14.82 -21.66 -8.80
C ALA A 33 -13.72 -22.68 -8.46
N GLY A 34 -13.53 -23.05 -7.18
CA GLY A 34 -12.51 -24.01 -6.76
C GLY A 34 -11.06 -23.52 -6.92
N VAL A 35 -10.85 -22.20 -7.06
CA VAL A 35 -9.52 -21.61 -7.22
C VAL A 35 -8.80 -21.61 -5.87
N ALA A 36 -7.60 -22.19 -5.82
CA ALA A 36 -6.72 -22.08 -4.66
C ALA A 36 -6.07 -20.68 -4.61
N PHE A 37 -6.31 -19.93 -3.54
CA PHE A 37 -5.75 -18.60 -3.34
C PHE A 37 -5.25 -18.38 -1.92
N GLU A 38 -4.31 -17.46 -1.76
CA GLU A 38 -3.84 -16.96 -0.48
C GLU A 38 -4.48 -15.59 -0.21
N ALA A 39 -5.28 -15.46 0.84
CA ALA A 39 -5.87 -14.19 1.23
C ALA A 39 -5.03 -13.52 2.32
N VAL A 40 -4.62 -12.28 2.09
CA VAL A 40 -3.83 -11.48 3.04
C VAL A 40 -4.62 -10.26 3.51
N PRO A 41 -4.44 -9.83 4.77
CA PRO A 41 -5.15 -8.66 5.28
C PRO A 41 -4.86 -7.40 4.47
N ASP A 42 -3.59 -7.13 4.16
CA ASP A 42 -3.19 -5.90 3.50
C ASP A 42 -1.84 -6.01 2.78
N LEU A 43 -1.85 -5.87 1.45
CA LEU A 43 -0.64 -5.95 0.62
C LEU A 43 0.37 -4.83 0.95
N CYS A 44 -0.08 -3.64 1.35
CA CYS A 44 0.82 -2.54 1.72
C CYS A 44 1.59 -2.91 3.00
N ALA A 45 0.92 -3.50 3.99
CA ALA A 45 1.56 -4.02 5.20
C ALA A 45 2.60 -5.11 4.89
N LEU A 46 2.31 -6.01 3.94
CA LEU A 46 3.24 -7.05 3.50
C LEU A 46 4.47 -6.45 2.83
N ALA A 47 4.27 -5.48 1.95
CA ALA A 47 5.36 -4.81 1.24
C ALA A 47 6.25 -4.02 2.22
N ALA A 48 5.66 -3.29 3.17
CA ALA A 48 6.38 -2.50 4.18
C ALA A 48 7.39 -3.35 4.98
N ARG A 49 7.03 -4.59 5.31
CA ARG A 49 7.87 -5.51 6.08
C ARG A 49 8.71 -6.48 5.23
N ARG A 50 8.65 -6.36 3.90
CA ARG A 50 9.31 -7.26 2.93
C ARG A 50 8.96 -8.74 3.19
N ASP A 51 7.66 -9.02 3.32
CA ASP A 51 7.16 -10.35 3.68
C ASP A 51 7.62 -11.43 2.67
N PRO A 52 8.18 -12.57 3.11
CA PRO A 52 8.63 -13.65 2.23
C PRO A 52 7.56 -14.23 1.30
N LEU A 53 6.27 -14.08 1.63
CA LEU A 53 5.18 -14.44 0.72
C LEU A 53 5.30 -13.72 -0.63
N LEU A 54 5.69 -12.45 -0.64
CA LEU A 54 5.81 -11.68 -1.89
C LEU A 54 6.91 -12.25 -2.80
N ALA A 55 8.02 -12.70 -2.21
CA ALA A 55 9.08 -13.39 -2.95
C ALA A 55 8.60 -14.74 -3.50
N ARG A 56 7.86 -15.54 -2.72
CA ARG A 56 7.30 -16.82 -3.19
C ARG A 56 6.33 -16.62 -4.36
N LEU A 57 5.48 -15.60 -4.32
CA LEU A 57 4.55 -15.25 -5.39
C LEU A 57 5.28 -14.78 -6.65
N ALA A 58 6.28 -13.91 -6.50
CA ALA A 58 7.05 -13.39 -7.63
C ALA A 58 7.88 -14.47 -8.36
N GLN A 59 8.17 -15.60 -7.69
CA GLN A 59 8.83 -16.76 -8.29
C GLN A 59 7.89 -17.67 -9.09
N ALA A 60 6.57 -17.50 -8.96
CA ALA A 60 5.63 -18.21 -9.84
C ALA A 60 5.76 -17.69 -11.27
N GLU A 61 5.54 -18.54 -12.27
CA GLU A 61 5.66 -18.17 -13.69
C GLU A 61 4.59 -17.15 -14.12
N SER A 62 3.37 -17.31 -13.61
CA SER A 62 2.21 -16.46 -13.90
C SER A 62 1.41 -16.23 -12.60
N PRO A 63 1.89 -15.38 -11.68
CA PRO A 63 1.16 -15.04 -10.48
C PRO A 63 -0.01 -14.11 -10.82
N ILE A 64 -1.14 -14.35 -10.18
CA ILE A 64 -2.36 -13.54 -10.27
C ILE A 64 -2.51 -12.79 -8.95
N ILE A 65 -2.46 -11.47 -9.00
CA ILE A 65 -2.58 -10.60 -7.84
C ILE A 65 -3.89 -9.84 -7.91
N ILE A 66 -4.82 -10.19 -7.03
CA ILE A 66 -6.11 -9.52 -6.90
C ILE A 66 -6.00 -8.46 -5.80
N ALA A 67 -5.84 -7.20 -6.20
CA ALA A 67 -5.54 -6.11 -5.27
C ALA A 67 -6.05 -4.75 -5.79
N CYS A 68 -5.22 -3.71 -5.67
CA CYS A 68 -5.50 -2.37 -6.19
C CYS A 68 -4.92 -2.19 -7.61
N TYR A 69 -4.71 -0.95 -8.04
CA TYR A 69 -4.25 -0.65 -9.39
C TYR A 69 -2.91 -1.35 -9.74
N PRO A 70 -2.74 -1.82 -11.00
CA PRO A 70 -1.56 -2.60 -11.42
C PRO A 70 -0.23 -1.89 -11.18
N ARG A 71 -0.18 -0.58 -11.44
CA ARG A 71 1.03 0.23 -11.21
C ARG A 71 1.44 0.24 -9.74
N ALA A 72 0.47 0.44 -8.83
CA ALA A 72 0.72 0.39 -7.39
C ALA A 72 1.23 -0.98 -6.95
N VAL A 73 0.59 -2.06 -7.41
CA VAL A 73 0.96 -3.43 -7.07
C VAL A 73 2.38 -3.75 -7.53
N ARG A 74 2.74 -3.42 -8.78
CA ARG A 74 4.11 -3.65 -9.31
C ARG A 74 5.17 -2.98 -8.45
N TRP A 75 4.95 -1.72 -8.06
CA TRP A 75 5.92 -0.97 -7.27
C TRP A 75 5.92 -1.32 -5.78
N LEU A 76 4.83 -1.86 -5.23
CA LEU A 76 4.83 -2.49 -3.90
C LEU A 76 5.69 -3.75 -3.87
N PHE A 77 5.57 -4.61 -4.88
CA PHE A 77 6.39 -5.82 -5.02
C PHE A 77 7.87 -5.47 -5.25
N ALA A 78 8.15 -4.50 -6.12
CA ALA A 78 9.52 -4.00 -6.32
C ALA A 78 10.12 -3.40 -5.02
N TYR A 79 9.34 -2.60 -4.29
CA TYR A 79 9.75 -2.05 -2.99
C TYR A 79 10.08 -3.15 -1.96
N ALA A 80 9.30 -4.24 -1.98
CA ALA A 80 9.53 -5.40 -1.12
C ALA A 80 10.78 -6.21 -1.48
N GLY A 81 11.47 -5.88 -2.59
CA GLY A 81 12.60 -6.66 -3.12
C GLY A 81 12.17 -7.88 -3.93
N ALA A 82 10.92 -7.96 -4.35
CA ALA A 82 10.34 -9.08 -5.08
C ALA A 82 9.57 -8.61 -6.32
N PRO A 83 10.23 -7.98 -7.33
CA PRO A 83 9.54 -7.45 -8.49
C PRO A 83 8.76 -8.55 -9.22
N LEU A 84 7.51 -8.24 -9.60
CA LEU A 84 6.66 -9.19 -10.33
C LEU A 84 7.18 -9.44 -11.75
N PRO A 85 7.09 -10.67 -12.27
CA PRO A 85 7.43 -10.98 -13.65
C PRO A 85 6.50 -10.27 -14.64
N SER A 86 6.92 -10.21 -15.91
CA SER A 86 6.11 -9.63 -17.00
C SER A 86 4.79 -10.38 -17.21
N GLY A 87 4.79 -11.70 -17.02
CA GLY A 87 3.61 -12.57 -17.09
C GLY A 87 2.68 -12.51 -15.87
N ALA A 88 2.96 -11.65 -14.89
CA ALA A 88 2.07 -11.46 -13.75
C ALA A 88 0.78 -10.74 -14.17
N GLU A 89 -0.36 -11.33 -13.81
CA GLU A 89 -1.68 -10.72 -14.00
C GLU A 89 -2.10 -9.99 -12.72
N ILE A 90 -2.61 -8.76 -12.87
CA ILE A 90 -3.04 -7.95 -11.73
C ILE A 90 -4.48 -7.51 -11.95
N LEU A 91 -5.38 -8.03 -11.11
CA LEU A 91 -6.80 -7.72 -11.15
C LEU A 91 -7.12 -6.62 -10.14
N ASN A 92 -7.57 -5.48 -10.64
CA ASN A 92 -7.82 -4.28 -9.84
C ASN A 92 -9.25 -4.26 -9.28
N LEU A 93 -9.43 -4.64 -8.03
CA LEU A 93 -10.74 -4.64 -7.34
C LEU A 93 -11.32 -3.24 -7.09
N ARG A 94 -10.58 -2.15 -7.36
CA ARG A 94 -11.14 -0.79 -7.25
C ARG A 94 -12.07 -0.43 -8.40
N VAL A 95 -11.93 -1.10 -9.53
CA VAL A 95 -12.70 -0.81 -10.76
C VAL A 95 -13.31 -2.06 -11.37
N LEU A 96 -12.70 -3.24 -11.14
CA LEU A 96 -13.21 -4.50 -11.64
C LEU A 96 -14.39 -4.96 -10.78
N PRO A 97 -15.56 -5.20 -11.38
CA PRO A 97 -16.68 -5.80 -10.68
C PRO A 97 -16.33 -7.22 -10.17
N PRO A 98 -16.84 -7.64 -9.00
CA PRO A 98 -16.55 -8.95 -8.43
C PRO A 98 -16.90 -10.14 -9.34
N GLU A 99 -17.89 -10.01 -10.21
CA GLU A 99 -18.33 -11.00 -11.19
C GLU A 99 -17.22 -11.40 -12.16
N ASP A 100 -16.46 -10.43 -12.66
CA ASP A 100 -15.43 -10.65 -13.68
C ASP A 100 -14.13 -11.24 -13.10
N VAL A 101 -14.01 -11.28 -11.77
CA VAL A 101 -12.77 -11.72 -11.10
C VAL A 101 -12.48 -13.19 -11.36
N ALA A 102 -13.49 -14.05 -11.30
CA ALA A 102 -13.32 -15.49 -11.49
C ALA A 102 -13.11 -15.85 -12.97
N GLU A 103 -13.76 -15.12 -13.88
CA GLU A 103 -13.67 -15.37 -15.33
C GLU A 103 -12.29 -15.06 -15.90
N ARG A 104 -11.57 -14.12 -15.27
CA ARG A 104 -10.21 -13.74 -15.67
C ARG A 104 -9.13 -14.65 -15.12
N ILE A 105 -9.47 -15.58 -14.22
CA ILE A 105 -8.51 -16.54 -13.71
C ILE A 105 -8.53 -17.75 -14.64
N PRO A 106 -7.45 -18.03 -15.39
CA PRO A 106 -7.37 -19.24 -16.18
C PRO A 106 -7.59 -20.45 -15.27
N GLU A 107 -8.51 -21.34 -15.65
CA GLU A 107 -8.87 -22.52 -14.88
C GLU A 107 -7.60 -23.24 -14.42
N CYS A 108 -7.41 -23.29 -13.10
CA CYS A 108 -6.41 -24.16 -12.50
C CYS A 108 -6.85 -25.61 -12.75
N GLN A 109 -6.48 -26.16 -13.91
CA GLN A 109 -6.52 -27.59 -14.12
C GLN A 109 -5.65 -28.25 -13.05
N ALA A 110 -6.29 -28.87 -12.06
CA ALA A 110 -5.62 -29.84 -11.21
C ALA A 110 -5.01 -30.92 -12.12
N PRO A 111 -3.80 -31.44 -11.84
CA PRO A 111 -3.31 -32.59 -12.58
C PRO A 111 -4.32 -33.71 -12.42
N ALA A 112 -4.86 -34.20 -13.54
CA ALA A 112 -5.78 -35.31 -13.59
C ALA A 112 -5.17 -36.48 -12.82
N SER A 113 -5.70 -36.79 -11.63
CA SER A 113 -5.40 -38.05 -10.96
C SER A 113 -5.98 -39.15 -11.85
N GLY A 114 -5.09 -39.78 -12.63
CA GLY A 114 -5.41 -40.90 -13.48
C GLY A 114 -6.11 -41.98 -12.67
N SER A 115 -7.38 -42.19 -12.98
CA SER A 115 -8.14 -43.36 -12.57
C SER A 115 -7.47 -44.60 -13.19
N SER A 116 -6.60 -45.26 -12.44
CA SER A 116 -6.21 -46.65 -12.74
C SER A 116 -7.22 -47.57 -12.06
N ASN A 117 -8.32 -47.76 -12.77
CA ASN A 117 -9.27 -48.83 -12.60
C ASN A 117 -8.56 -50.20 -12.53
N ARG A 118 -8.62 -50.87 -11.37
CA ARG A 118 -8.41 -52.31 -11.25
C ARG A 118 -9.44 -52.87 -10.25
N GLN A 119 -10.57 -53.31 -10.80
CA GLN A 119 -11.51 -54.28 -10.23
C GLN A 119 -10.80 -55.64 -10.12
N SER A 120 -10.76 -56.34 -8.99
CA SER A 120 -11.75 -57.33 -8.45
C SER A 120 -10.94 -58.40 -7.66
N PRO A 121 -11.52 -59.43 -6.99
CA PRO A 121 -12.76 -59.55 -6.21
C PRO A 121 -12.56 -60.21 -4.79
N ILE A 122 -13.54 -59.98 -3.92
CA ILE A 122 -14.11 -60.81 -2.81
C ILE A 122 -13.33 -62.04 -2.29
N ALA A 123 -13.12 -62.12 -0.96
CA ALA A 123 -13.22 -63.36 -0.18
C ALA A 123 -13.57 -63.10 1.31
N ASN A 124 -14.37 -64.03 1.84
CA ASN A 124 -15.21 -64.03 3.04
C ASN A 124 -14.51 -64.74 4.24
N ARG A 125 -14.92 -64.43 5.49
CA ARG A 125 -15.04 -65.30 6.72
C ARG A 125 -14.94 -64.46 8.00
N GLN A 126 -16.02 -64.27 8.76
CA GLN A 126 -16.60 -65.14 9.83
C GLN A 126 -15.90 -65.00 11.20
N SER A 127 -16.58 -64.25 12.09
CA SER A 127 -16.85 -64.43 13.53
C SER A 127 -15.70 -64.64 14.53
N GLU A 128 -15.60 -63.75 15.54
CA GLU A 128 -15.89 -64.04 16.96
C GLU A 128 -15.74 -62.76 17.83
N GLU A 129 -16.84 -62.33 18.44
CA GLU A 129 -16.96 -61.48 19.65
C GLU A 129 -17.36 -62.44 20.80
N PRO A 130 -17.15 -62.17 22.13
CA PRO A 130 -17.91 -61.09 22.81
C PRO A 130 -17.43 -60.50 24.16
N HIS A 131 -18.18 -59.47 24.59
CA HIS A 131 -18.45 -58.91 25.93
C HIS A 131 -17.54 -57.74 26.39
N SER A 132 -18.05 -56.58 26.86
CA SER A 132 -19.31 -56.29 27.57
C SER A 132 -19.69 -54.79 27.56
N GLU A 133 -21.00 -54.53 27.37
CA GLU A 133 -21.90 -53.53 28.01
C GLU A 133 -21.54 -52.02 28.00
N ALA A 134 -22.45 -51.05 27.83
CA ALA A 134 -23.83 -50.93 27.38
C ALA A 134 -24.13 -49.40 27.26
N ALA A 135 -25.03 -49.00 26.36
CA ALA A 135 -25.98 -47.86 26.43
C ALA A 135 -26.11 -47.08 25.10
N GLU A 136 -27.14 -47.51 24.34
CA GLU A 136 -28.22 -46.71 23.73
C GLU A 136 -27.91 -45.41 22.96
N GLY A 137 -28.35 -45.38 21.70
CA GLY A 137 -28.67 -44.16 20.95
C GLY A 137 -28.35 -44.24 19.46
N ALA A 138 -29.31 -44.68 18.65
CA ALA A 138 -29.28 -44.51 17.19
C ALA A 138 -29.33 -43.02 16.82
N GLU A 139 -28.56 -42.60 15.82
CA GLU A 139 -29.02 -41.97 14.57
C GLU A 139 -27.83 -41.28 13.84
N GLU A 140 -27.70 -41.56 12.54
CA GLU A 140 -27.37 -40.55 11.52
C GLU A 140 -25.94 -39.96 11.48
N ARG A 141 -25.16 -40.42 10.48
CA ARG A 141 -23.88 -39.80 10.07
C ARG A 141 -24.15 -38.43 9.43
N ARG A 142 -24.33 -37.44 10.29
CA ARG A 142 -24.43 -36.00 10.01
C ARG A 142 -23.14 -35.55 9.28
N SER A 143 -23.25 -35.06 8.06
CA SER A 143 -23.47 -33.63 7.78
C SER A 143 -22.39 -32.78 8.45
N TRP A 144 -21.34 -32.47 7.68
CA TRP A 144 -20.28 -31.56 8.10
C TRP A 144 -20.78 -30.13 7.94
N THR A 145 -21.37 -29.58 9.00
CA THR A 145 -21.65 -28.16 9.15
C THR A 145 -20.57 -27.52 10.03
N GLY A 146 -19.84 -26.55 9.45
CA GLY A 146 -19.30 -25.35 10.10
C GLY A 146 -18.37 -25.47 11.34
N ALA A 147 -17.27 -24.73 11.26
CA ALA A 147 -16.47 -24.23 12.39
C ALA A 147 -15.48 -25.22 13.05
N GLN A 148 -14.32 -25.39 12.42
CA GLN A 148 -13.06 -25.37 13.16
C GLN A 148 -12.28 -24.13 12.76
N ALA A 149 -12.32 -23.14 13.64
CA ALA A 149 -11.63 -21.87 13.53
C ALA A 149 -10.12 -22.12 13.42
N HIS A 150 -9.60 -22.02 12.20
CA HIS A 150 -8.18 -21.81 11.98
C HIS A 150 -7.85 -20.44 12.57
N THR A 151 -6.94 -20.43 13.54
CA THR A 151 -6.50 -19.26 14.29
C THR A 151 -6.25 -18.09 13.33
N PRO A 152 -6.94 -16.95 13.47
CA PRO A 152 -6.66 -15.82 12.61
C PRO A 152 -5.22 -15.40 12.90
N HIS A 153 -4.41 -15.26 11.85
CA HIS A 153 -3.12 -14.58 11.93
C HIS A 153 -3.33 -13.06 12.12
N SER A 154 -4.25 -12.68 13.01
CA SER A 154 -4.61 -11.32 13.40
C SER A 154 -3.98 -10.92 14.74
N ALA A 155 -3.28 -11.83 15.43
CA ALA A 155 -2.73 -11.59 16.76
C ALA A 155 -1.38 -10.85 16.79
N LEU A 156 -0.84 -10.43 15.64
CA LEU A 156 0.37 -9.58 15.55
C LEU A 156 0.08 -8.18 14.99
N LEU A 157 -1.19 -7.79 14.89
CA LEU A 157 -1.57 -6.45 14.47
C LEU A 157 -1.38 -5.49 15.64
N THR A 158 -0.22 -4.86 15.75
CA THR A 158 -0.07 -3.67 16.60
C THR A 158 -1.07 -2.61 16.11
N PRO A 159 -2.01 -2.14 16.96
CA PRO A 159 -3.09 -1.24 16.53
C PRO A 159 -2.63 0.20 16.19
N GLN A 160 -1.34 0.48 16.03
CA GLN A 160 -0.83 1.86 16.02
C GLN A 160 -0.40 2.39 14.64
N TRP A 161 -0.23 1.55 13.62
CA TRP A 161 0.30 2.02 12.34
C TRP A 161 -0.52 1.54 11.13
N VAL A 162 -1.11 2.50 10.41
CA VAL A 162 -1.71 2.28 9.10
C VAL A 162 -0.57 2.19 8.08
N PRO A 163 -0.49 1.16 7.21
CA PRO A 163 0.51 1.02 6.16
C PRO A 163 0.33 2.05 5.03
N TRP A 164 0.41 3.32 5.38
CA TRP A 164 0.40 4.48 4.52
C TRP A 164 1.83 4.90 4.26
N PHE A 165 2.34 4.63 3.06
CA PHE A 165 3.66 5.07 2.63
C PHE A 165 3.72 5.15 1.10
N PRO A 166 4.61 5.99 0.55
CA PRO A 166 4.80 6.07 -0.89
C PRO A 166 5.56 4.85 -1.42
N VAL A 167 5.26 4.46 -2.66
CA VAL A 167 6.16 3.66 -3.49
C VAL A 167 6.54 4.44 -4.74
N ILE A 168 7.72 4.16 -5.29
CA ILE A 168 8.28 4.94 -6.41
C ILE A 168 8.16 4.12 -7.69
N ASP A 169 7.48 4.68 -8.67
CA ASP A 169 7.48 4.21 -10.04
C ASP A 169 8.80 4.52 -10.72
N ARG A 170 9.69 3.53 -10.81
CA ARG A 170 11.02 3.72 -11.41
C ARG A 170 10.98 3.88 -12.93
N ALA A 171 9.92 3.42 -13.60
CA ALA A 171 9.78 3.65 -15.04
C ALA A 171 9.48 5.12 -15.35
N ARG A 172 8.89 5.84 -14.40
CA ARG A 172 8.55 7.27 -14.52
C ARG A 172 9.54 8.20 -13.82
N CYS A 173 10.22 7.76 -12.77
CA CYS A 173 11.06 8.63 -11.96
C CYS A 173 12.29 9.13 -12.74
N SER A 174 12.39 10.46 -12.94
CA SER A 174 13.55 11.11 -13.55
C SER A 174 14.74 11.32 -12.60
N GLY A 175 14.62 10.94 -11.33
CA GLY A 175 15.67 11.14 -10.33
C GLY A 175 15.85 12.60 -9.88
N CYS A 176 14.86 13.48 -10.08
CA CYS A 176 14.94 14.91 -9.72
C CYS A 176 15.03 15.24 -8.22
N GLN A 177 14.88 14.24 -7.34
CA GLN A 177 14.99 14.37 -5.87
C GLN A 177 13.99 15.32 -5.17
N GLN A 178 12.99 15.87 -5.88
CA GLN A 178 12.02 16.78 -5.27
C GLN A 178 11.24 16.14 -4.10
N CYS A 179 10.88 14.86 -4.19
CA CYS A 179 10.22 14.15 -3.10
C CYS A 179 11.09 14.02 -1.84
N LEU A 180 12.41 13.83 -2.01
CA LEU A 180 13.39 13.77 -0.92
C LEU A 180 13.50 15.12 -0.22
N ASN A 181 13.66 16.20 -1.00
CA ASN A 181 13.83 17.56 -0.47
C ASN A 181 12.55 18.10 0.17
N PHE A 182 11.38 17.70 -0.36
CA PHE A 182 10.09 18.11 0.16
C PHE A 182 9.70 17.38 1.45
N CYS A 183 10.09 16.11 1.62
CA CYS A 183 9.64 15.30 2.75
C CYS A 183 10.45 15.57 4.03
N ILE A 184 9.91 16.42 4.89
CA ILE A 184 10.50 16.73 6.20
C ILE A 184 10.47 15.57 7.20
N PHE A 185 9.62 14.55 6.97
CA PHE A 185 9.47 13.39 7.87
C PHE A 185 10.57 12.34 7.69
N GLY A 186 11.50 12.51 6.75
CA GLY A 186 12.61 11.57 6.58
C GLY A 186 12.20 10.20 6.04
N VAL A 187 11.11 10.14 5.25
CA VAL A 187 10.66 8.93 4.55
C VAL A 187 11.68 8.47 3.52
N TYR A 188 12.30 9.41 2.83
CA TYR A 188 13.17 9.15 1.69
C TYR A 188 14.67 9.23 2.04
N ALA A 189 15.46 8.63 1.17
CA ALA A 189 16.92 8.57 1.20
C ALA A 189 17.51 8.53 -0.19
N LEU A 190 18.82 8.72 -0.33
CA LEU A 190 19.55 8.29 -1.51
C LEU A 190 20.14 6.90 -1.26
N ASP A 191 20.04 6.01 -2.24
CA ASP A 191 20.73 4.72 -2.28
C ASP A 191 22.21 4.89 -2.70
N ALA A 192 22.94 3.77 -2.82
CA ALA A 192 24.35 3.77 -3.19
C ALA A 192 24.60 4.35 -4.60
N GLU A 193 23.60 4.26 -5.48
CA GLU A 193 23.63 4.77 -6.84
C GLU A 193 23.12 6.23 -6.94
N GLY A 194 22.82 6.88 -5.80
CA GLY A 194 22.35 8.25 -5.75
C GLY A 194 20.90 8.42 -6.20
N LYS A 195 20.10 7.35 -6.26
CA LYS A 195 18.67 7.39 -6.58
C LYS A 195 17.86 7.47 -5.31
N VAL A 196 16.72 8.17 -5.37
CA VAL A 196 15.84 8.30 -4.20
C VAL A 196 15.20 6.95 -3.89
N GLU A 197 15.27 6.47 -2.66
CA GLU A 197 14.52 5.31 -2.17
C GLU A 197 13.61 5.69 -1.00
N VAL A 198 12.60 4.86 -0.73
CA VAL A 198 11.78 4.97 0.47
C VAL A 198 12.46 4.14 1.55
N ARG A 199 13.14 4.79 2.49
CA ARG A 199 13.93 4.12 3.53
C ARG A 199 13.15 3.92 4.82
N ASN A 200 12.35 4.90 5.21
CA ASN A 200 11.59 4.89 6.46
C ASN A 200 10.08 5.03 6.17
N PRO A 201 9.40 3.98 5.67
CA PRO A 201 7.98 4.05 5.32
C PRO A 201 7.10 4.43 6.51
N ALA A 202 7.46 3.99 7.72
CA ALA A 202 6.72 4.28 8.96
C ALA A 202 6.73 5.76 9.37
N ASN A 203 7.67 6.55 8.85
CA ASN A 203 7.70 8.00 9.11
C ASN A 203 6.67 8.77 8.29
N CYS A 204 6.07 8.14 7.27
CA CYS A 204 5.09 8.82 6.44
C CYS A 204 3.83 9.09 7.28
N LYS A 205 3.42 10.37 7.34
CA LYS A 205 2.19 10.75 8.03
C LYS A 205 0.99 10.26 7.23
N THR A 206 0.12 9.52 7.90
CA THR A 206 -1.10 8.95 7.32
C THR A 206 -1.88 10.02 6.55
N ASN A 207 -2.33 9.66 5.35
CA ASN A 207 -3.08 10.53 4.44
C ASN A 207 -2.35 11.78 3.93
N CYS A 208 -1.02 11.91 4.07
CA CYS A 208 -0.25 12.99 3.45
C CYS A 208 0.26 12.57 2.05
N PRO A 209 -0.22 13.16 0.94
CA PRO A 209 0.22 12.82 -0.41
C PRO A 209 1.15 13.90 -1.02
N ALA A 210 1.67 14.83 -0.21
CA ALA A 210 2.28 16.05 -0.71
C ALA A 210 3.49 15.82 -1.62
N CYS A 211 4.30 14.79 -1.34
CA CYS A 211 5.40 14.38 -2.22
C CYS A 211 4.95 13.80 -3.57
N ALA A 212 3.71 13.29 -3.68
CA ALA A 212 3.14 12.90 -4.96
C ALA A 212 2.69 14.10 -5.78
N ARG A 213 2.16 15.14 -5.13
CA ARG A 213 1.73 16.38 -5.78
C ARG A 213 2.90 17.22 -6.31
N ILE A 214 4.06 17.13 -5.68
CA ILE A 214 5.27 17.85 -6.12
C ILE A 214 6.04 17.11 -7.21
N CYS A 215 5.78 15.81 -7.42
CA CYS A 215 6.54 15.02 -8.37
C CYS A 215 6.23 15.44 -9.82
N PRO A 216 7.20 15.96 -10.59
CA PRO A 216 6.94 16.44 -11.96
C PRO A 216 6.51 15.30 -12.89
N GLU A 217 7.00 14.10 -12.58
CA GLU A 217 6.74 12.86 -13.31
C GLU A 217 5.61 12.02 -12.73
N VAL A 218 4.92 12.48 -11.68
CA VAL A 218 3.83 11.71 -11.06
C VAL A 218 4.28 10.29 -10.67
N ALA A 219 5.56 10.12 -10.35
CA ALA A 219 6.19 8.82 -10.11
C ALA A 219 5.93 8.28 -8.70
N ILE A 220 5.52 9.14 -7.76
CA ILE A 220 5.22 8.74 -6.38
C ILE A 220 3.77 8.25 -6.29
N ILE A 221 3.59 7.05 -5.75
CA ILE A 221 2.30 6.37 -5.65
C ILE A 221 1.95 6.14 -4.19
N PHE A 222 0.73 6.47 -3.81
CA PHE A 222 0.11 6.08 -2.54
C PHE A 222 -1.06 5.15 -2.84
N PRO A 223 -0.88 3.81 -2.76
CA PRO A 223 -1.93 2.85 -3.14
C PRO A 223 -3.27 3.07 -2.43
N LYS A 224 -3.19 3.60 -1.21
CA LYS A 224 -4.33 3.89 -0.34
C LYS A 224 -5.05 5.22 -0.62
N HIS A 225 -4.50 6.06 -1.49
CA HIS A 225 -5.10 7.35 -1.82
C HIS A 225 -6.41 7.15 -2.63
N PRO A 226 -7.44 8.00 -2.45
CA PRO A 226 -8.67 7.88 -3.21
C PRO A 226 -8.50 8.31 -4.68
N THR A 227 -7.79 9.41 -4.92
CA THR A 227 -7.75 10.08 -6.23
C THR A 227 -6.70 9.50 -7.19
N SER A 228 -7.08 9.40 -8.46
CA SER A 228 -6.21 9.12 -9.61
C SER A 228 -5.37 10.35 -9.97
N PRO A 229 -4.10 10.19 -10.41
CA PRO A 229 -3.33 8.95 -10.56
C PRO A 229 -2.43 8.64 -9.34
N ILE A 230 -2.54 9.42 -8.26
CA ILE A 230 -1.74 9.25 -7.03
C ILE A 230 -1.90 7.85 -6.44
N ASN A 231 -3.09 7.28 -6.59
CA ASN A 231 -3.46 5.94 -6.14
C ASN A 231 -2.83 4.78 -6.95
N GLY A 232 -2.05 5.08 -7.99
CA GLY A 232 -1.46 4.10 -8.89
C GLY A 232 -2.31 3.75 -10.10
N ASP A 233 -3.36 4.50 -10.38
CA ASP A 233 -4.06 4.44 -11.66
C ASP A 233 -3.18 4.92 -12.82
N GLU A 234 -3.66 4.73 -14.04
CA GLU A 234 -2.97 5.13 -15.26
C GLU A 234 -2.77 6.65 -15.32
N VAL A 235 -1.57 7.06 -15.75
CA VAL A 235 -1.22 8.47 -15.86
C VAL A 235 -1.58 8.94 -17.27
N THR A 236 -2.60 9.78 -17.37
CA THR A 236 -3.04 10.36 -18.65
C THR A 236 -2.48 11.77 -18.86
N PRO A 237 -2.49 12.31 -20.10
CA PRO A 237 -2.05 13.67 -20.38
C PRO A 237 -2.82 14.75 -19.57
N GLU A 238 -4.11 14.53 -19.31
CA GLU A 238 -4.95 15.44 -18.54
C GLU A 238 -4.48 15.53 -17.08
N HIS A 239 -4.06 14.40 -16.49
CA HIS A 239 -3.50 14.36 -15.15
C HIS A 239 -2.19 15.17 -15.05
N LEU A 240 -1.37 15.17 -16.11
CA LEU A 240 -0.13 15.96 -16.15
C LEU A 240 -0.40 17.46 -16.32
N ALA A 241 -1.51 17.82 -16.96
CA ALA A 241 -1.93 19.20 -17.16
C ALA A 241 -2.68 19.79 -15.94
N SER A 242 -3.28 18.94 -15.09
CA SER A 242 -4.11 19.38 -13.96
C SER A 242 -3.29 19.89 -12.76
N LYS A 243 -3.66 21.07 -12.24
CA LYS A 243 -3.11 21.68 -11.02
C LYS A 243 -3.55 21.00 -9.72
N GLU A 244 -4.62 20.20 -9.75
CA GLU A 244 -5.12 19.44 -8.60
C GLU A 244 -4.26 18.21 -8.31
N VAL A 245 -3.64 17.67 -9.37
CA VAL A 245 -2.72 16.54 -9.31
C VAL A 245 -1.28 17.02 -9.08
N ARG A 246 -0.87 18.09 -9.77
CA ARG A 246 0.49 18.61 -9.71
C ARG A 246 0.53 20.06 -9.25
N VAL A 247 1.25 20.29 -8.15
CA VAL A 247 1.55 21.61 -7.65
C VAL A 247 2.94 22.01 -8.15
N ASP A 248 3.04 23.11 -8.88
CA ASP A 248 4.34 23.69 -9.23
C ASP A 248 4.96 24.35 -7.98
N PRO A 249 6.12 23.87 -7.50
CA PRO A 249 6.78 24.47 -6.34
C PRO A 249 7.10 25.96 -6.55
N THR A 250 7.36 26.38 -7.79
CA THR A 250 7.67 27.77 -8.16
C THR A 250 6.45 28.68 -7.98
N ALA A 251 5.26 28.15 -8.21
CA ALA A 251 4.00 28.85 -7.97
C ALA A 251 3.66 28.94 -6.47
N LEU A 252 4.16 27.99 -5.67
CA LEU A 252 3.99 27.97 -4.22
C LEU A 252 4.92 28.94 -3.48
N ALA A 253 6.12 29.16 -4.04
CA ALA A 253 7.10 30.13 -3.54
C ALA A 253 6.65 31.59 -3.73
N GLY A 254 5.52 31.85 -4.39
CA GLY A 254 4.86 33.16 -4.40
C GLY A 254 5.73 34.26 -5.00
N GLY A 255 6.18 34.12 -6.24
CA GLY A 255 7.02 35.13 -6.88
C GLY A 255 8.30 35.40 -6.10
N ASP A 256 8.99 36.51 -6.39
CA ASP A 256 10.20 36.91 -5.66
C ASP A 256 9.89 37.02 -4.15
N VAL A 257 10.28 36.01 -3.39
CA VAL A 257 10.15 35.93 -1.92
C VAL A 257 10.67 37.22 -1.29
N TYR A 258 11.72 37.83 -1.86
CA TYR A 258 12.25 39.10 -1.38
C TYR A 258 11.32 40.29 -1.69
N ALA A 259 10.57 40.27 -2.79
CA ALA A 259 9.54 41.28 -3.08
C ALA A 259 8.37 41.18 -2.11
N ALA A 260 7.90 39.96 -1.81
CA ALA A 260 6.84 39.73 -0.84
C ALA A 260 7.27 40.15 0.59
N LEU A 261 8.53 39.86 0.96
CA LEU A 261 9.10 40.30 2.24
C LEU A 261 9.28 41.82 2.31
N ARG A 262 9.73 42.49 1.23
CA ARG A 262 9.86 43.95 1.15
C ARG A 262 8.51 44.66 1.30
N GLU A 263 7.46 44.12 0.69
CA GLU A 263 6.10 44.66 0.79
C GLU A 263 5.52 44.48 2.21
N ARG A 264 5.79 43.34 2.86
CA ARG A 264 5.43 43.10 4.27
C ARG A 264 6.16 44.06 5.22
N SER A 265 7.46 44.29 5.00
CA SER A 265 8.25 45.25 5.79
C SER A 265 7.77 46.69 5.62
N ARG A 266 7.17 47.04 4.48
CA ARG A 266 6.53 48.36 4.27
C ARG A 266 5.18 48.52 4.97
N ARG A 267 4.42 47.43 5.12
CA ARG A 267 3.09 47.42 5.76
C ARG A 267 3.13 47.32 7.27
N ALA A 268 4.20 46.78 7.84
CA ALA A 268 4.41 46.75 9.29
C ALA A 268 5.00 48.09 9.78
N ARG A 269 4.16 49.04 10.18
CA ARG A 269 4.61 50.14 11.07
C ARG A 269 4.68 49.62 12.51
N PRO A 270 5.67 50.05 13.31
CA PRO A 270 5.91 49.53 14.65
C PRO A 270 4.99 50.20 15.68
N SER A 271 3.79 49.69 15.83
CA SER A 271 3.03 49.78 17.08
C SER A 271 2.03 48.62 17.08
N GLU A 272 2.04 47.81 18.15
CA GLU A 272 1.22 46.59 18.32
C GLU A 272 1.74 45.33 17.62
N LEU A 273 2.83 44.78 18.13
CA LEU A 273 3.04 43.34 18.13
C LEU A 273 3.62 42.97 19.50
N THR A 274 2.73 42.86 20.48
CA THR A 274 2.99 42.06 21.66
C THR A 274 3.20 40.62 21.20
N LEU A 275 4.40 40.10 21.43
CA LEU A 275 4.76 38.70 21.24
C LEU A 275 3.90 37.83 22.16
N ALA A 276 2.78 37.34 21.65
CA ALA A 276 2.07 36.21 22.25
C ALA A 276 2.62 34.91 21.67
N SER A 277 3.39 34.20 22.51
CA SER A 277 3.68 32.75 22.46
C SER A 277 4.21 32.16 21.14
N GLY A 278 5.53 32.13 21.02
CA GLY A 278 6.28 31.66 19.84
C GLY A 278 6.49 30.14 19.70
N GLU A 279 5.44 29.33 19.68
CA GLU A 279 5.60 27.87 19.48
C GLU A 279 4.73 27.24 18.37
N GLN A 280 3.88 28.00 17.67
CA GLN A 280 3.02 27.46 16.60
C GLN A 280 3.05 28.30 15.32
N LEU A 281 2.85 27.65 14.16
CA LEU A 281 2.67 28.30 12.86
C LEU A 281 1.43 29.22 12.92
N CYS A 282 1.54 30.45 12.39
CA CYS A 282 0.39 31.35 12.26
C CYS A 282 -0.77 30.62 11.57
N ALA A 283 -1.99 30.74 12.11
CA ALA A 283 -3.21 30.16 11.53
C ALA A 283 -3.33 30.44 10.03
N CYS A 284 -2.91 31.65 9.62
CA CYS A 284 -2.85 32.10 8.23
C CYS A 284 -1.97 31.23 7.32
N MET A 285 -0.84 30.72 7.80
CA MET A 285 0.06 29.88 7.01
C MET A 285 -0.38 28.41 7.01
N ALA A 286 -0.98 27.93 8.11
CA ALA A 286 -1.52 26.59 8.19
C ALA A 286 -2.68 26.39 7.21
N GLU A 287 -3.57 27.37 7.09
CA GLU A 287 -4.72 27.34 6.18
C GLU A 287 -4.30 27.34 4.70
N GLU A 288 -3.28 28.12 4.35
CA GLU A 288 -2.71 28.17 3.00
C GLU A 288 -2.05 26.83 2.60
N LEU A 289 -1.30 26.20 3.52
CA LEU A 289 -0.69 24.88 3.32
C LEU A 289 -1.75 23.77 3.21
N GLN A 290 -2.79 23.81 4.05
CA GLN A 290 -3.91 22.87 3.98
C GLN A 290 -4.61 22.97 2.62
N LYS A 291 -4.92 24.19 2.16
CA LYS A 291 -5.66 24.42 0.90
C LYS A 291 -4.85 24.08 -0.34
N LYS A 292 -3.55 24.41 -0.37
CA LYS A 292 -2.71 24.21 -1.56
C LYS A 292 -2.06 22.83 -1.63
N LEU A 293 -1.75 22.22 -0.49
CA LEU A 293 -1.03 20.94 -0.44
C LEU A 293 -1.90 19.79 0.06
N GLY A 294 -3.14 20.04 0.51
CA GLY A 294 -4.08 19.03 1.00
C GLY A 294 -3.51 18.23 2.17
N ILE A 295 -2.78 18.89 3.07
CA ILE A 295 -2.20 18.29 4.28
C ILE A 295 -3.25 18.37 5.39
N PRO A 296 -3.60 17.25 6.06
CA PRO A 296 -4.56 17.26 7.17
C PRO A 296 -4.12 18.20 8.31
N PRO A 297 -5.06 18.92 8.95
CA PRO A 297 -4.73 19.90 9.99
C PRO A 297 -4.03 19.27 11.20
N GLU A 298 -4.29 18.00 11.49
CA GLU A 298 -3.64 17.24 12.57
C GLU A 298 -2.13 17.07 12.31
N VAL A 299 -1.74 16.93 11.03
CA VAL A 299 -0.32 16.82 10.65
C VAL A 299 0.37 18.17 10.82
N LEU A 300 -0.29 19.28 10.45
CA LEU A 300 0.26 20.62 10.61
C LEU A 300 0.43 21.00 12.10
N GLN A 301 -0.46 20.53 12.96
CA GLN A 301 -0.37 20.73 14.42
C GLN A 301 0.78 19.97 15.07
N THR A 302 1.27 18.89 14.44
CA THR A 302 2.45 18.15 14.93
C THR A 302 3.79 18.76 14.50
N LEU A 303 3.78 19.79 13.65
CA LEU A 303 4.99 20.46 13.19
C LEU A 303 5.34 21.63 14.12
N SER A 304 6.39 21.47 14.93
CA SER A 304 6.95 22.58 15.68
C SER A 304 7.92 23.39 14.81
N LEU A 305 8.12 24.67 15.15
CA LEU A 305 9.17 25.48 14.53
C LEU A 305 10.58 24.90 14.79
N GLN A 306 10.74 24.06 15.82
CA GLN A 306 12.00 23.38 16.13
C GLN A 306 12.28 22.26 15.14
N ASP A 307 11.29 21.46 14.76
CA ASP A 307 11.43 20.37 13.77
C ASP A 307 11.84 20.89 12.39
N VAL A 308 11.22 22.00 11.99
CA VAL A 308 11.55 22.69 10.73
C VAL A 308 12.98 23.24 10.77
N ARG A 309 13.38 23.86 11.88
CA ARG A 309 14.76 24.39 12.06
C ARG A 309 15.80 23.29 12.08
N ALA A 310 15.55 22.18 12.78
CA ALA A 310 16.45 21.04 12.84
C ALA A 310 16.69 20.45 11.44
N ARG A 311 15.64 20.36 10.60
CA ARG A 311 15.78 19.88 9.24
C ARG A 311 16.59 20.84 8.35
N LEU A 312 16.36 22.15 8.46
CA LEU A 312 17.14 23.16 7.72
C LEU A 312 18.62 23.17 8.12
N GLN A 313 18.94 22.90 9.38
CA GLN A 313 20.32 22.80 9.86
C GLN A 313 21.00 21.53 9.35
N ALA A 314 20.30 20.39 9.34
CA ALA A 314 20.82 19.14 8.78
C ALA A 314 21.13 19.25 7.27
N ASP A 315 20.30 19.99 6.52
CA ASP A 315 20.51 20.22 5.07
C ASP A 315 21.73 21.12 4.79
N ARG A 316 22.01 22.07 5.68
CA ARG A 316 23.21 22.93 5.64
C ARG A 316 24.50 22.15 5.97
N GLY A 317 24.45 21.24 6.95
CA GLY A 317 25.59 20.37 7.26
C GLY A 317 25.92 19.41 6.11
N ALA A 318 24.90 18.83 5.47
CA ALA A 318 25.07 17.92 4.33
C ALA A 318 25.57 18.61 3.04
N THR A 319 25.36 19.93 2.92
CA THR A 319 25.89 20.73 1.79
C THR A 319 27.32 21.21 2.04
N GLU A 320 27.72 21.44 3.30
CA GLU A 320 29.08 21.81 3.68
C GLU A 320 30.07 20.61 3.60
N GLU A 321 29.66 19.40 3.95
CA GLU A 321 30.52 18.19 3.81
C GLU A 321 30.81 17.82 2.34
N LYS A 322 29.91 18.15 1.40
CA LYS A 322 30.11 17.92 -0.04
C LYS A 322 31.00 18.97 -0.72
N HIS A 323 31.28 20.09 -0.06
CA HIS A 323 32.11 21.16 -0.62
C HIS A 323 33.56 21.11 -0.12
N ASN A 324 33.86 20.23 0.83
CA ASN A 324 35.15 20.17 1.52
C ASN A 324 35.83 18.78 1.42
N GLY A 325 35.36 17.92 0.51
CA GLY A 325 35.99 16.65 0.12
C GLY A 325 36.07 16.54 -1.39
#